data_AF-A0A1V4X8S2-F1
#
_entry.id   AF-A0A1V4X8S2-F1
#
_cell.length_a   1.000
_cell.length_b   1.000
_cell.length_c   1.000
_cell.angle_alpha   90.00
_cell.angle_beta   90.00
_cell.angle_gamma   90.00
#
_symmetry.space_group_name_H-M   'P 1'
#
loop_
_entity.id
_entity.type
_entity.pdbx_description
1 polymer ?
#
loop_
_entity_poly.entity_id
_entity_poly.type
_entity_poly.pdbx_seq_one_letter_code
_entity_poly.pdbx_strand_id
1 'polypeptide(L)'
;MNLQSKKEHVYPEAQIKLLFTIGRYLGSAIQNAITYDEVVKKAKQLDLLSEVSRTIVSDHYIKEILHLIVTMTAKVMDSKICSVMLLDEKKEELVIAATQSLSNEYVNKPNLKVGQSISGRVVLEKRPLKVLDVTKEPGYMFPDVARKEGFVSLLSVPMMIKDQVVGVINSYTTREHTFTKEEIDILQAVANQAAVAIENTNLSHEILAAKEALESRKLVERAKGILMRELGLSEDEAYRKIHKKSMDMRKTMKEVAEAIILAFDIQKRT
;
A
#
# COMPACT_ATOMS: atom_id res chain seq x y z
N MET A 1 38.42 9.05 -34.70
CA MET A 1 38.92 7.90 -35.49
C MET A 1 40.38 8.19 -35.83
N ASN A 2 41.27 7.21 -35.69
CA ASN A 2 42.68 7.37 -36.04
C ASN A 2 43.01 6.40 -37.18
N LEU A 3 43.57 6.90 -38.29
CA LEU A 3 43.97 6.08 -39.42
C LEU A 3 45.48 6.06 -39.52
N GLN A 4 46.05 4.87 -39.62
CA GLN A 4 47.48 4.66 -39.83
C GLN A 4 47.70 3.87 -41.12
N SER A 5 48.65 4.32 -41.93
CA SER A 5 49.11 3.62 -43.13
C SER A 5 50.53 3.10 -42.89
N LYS A 6 50.81 1.89 -43.38
CA LYS A 6 52.15 1.29 -43.36
C LYS A 6 53.10 1.85 -44.44
N LYS A 7 52.60 2.67 -45.37
CA LYS A 7 53.38 3.34 -46.43
C LYS A 7 52.96 4.81 -46.56
N GLU A 8 53.87 5.65 -47.07
CA GLU A 8 53.59 7.05 -47.35
C GLU A 8 52.40 7.15 -48.33
N HIS A 9 51.28 7.71 -47.85
CA HIS A 9 50.03 7.73 -48.59
C HIS A 9 49.27 9.02 -48.29
N VAL A 10 48.98 9.79 -49.35
CA VAL A 10 48.20 11.04 -49.27
C VAL A 10 46.74 10.71 -49.56
N TYR A 11 45.87 10.87 -48.56
CA TYR A 11 44.45 10.58 -48.70
C TYR A 11 43.75 11.68 -49.52
N PRO A 12 43.01 11.34 -50.59
CA PRO A 12 42.20 12.29 -51.33
C PRO A 12 41.10 12.93 -50.47
N GLU A 13 40.76 14.20 -50.71
CA GLU A 13 39.71 14.92 -49.96
C GLU A 13 38.38 14.16 -49.89
N ALA A 14 37.99 13.47 -50.96
CA ALA A 14 36.77 12.67 -51.01
C ALA A 14 36.77 11.53 -49.96
N GLN A 15 37.92 10.88 -49.74
CA GLN A 15 38.05 9.84 -48.71
C GLN A 15 37.98 10.45 -47.30
N ILE A 16 38.58 11.62 -47.08
CA ILE A 16 38.51 12.32 -45.79
C ILE A 16 37.06 12.75 -45.46
N LYS A 17 36.33 13.30 -46.45
CA LYS A 17 34.90 13.66 -46.31
C LYS A 17 34.01 12.46 -45.99
N LEU A 18 34.24 11.34 -46.68
CA LEU A 18 33.51 10.10 -46.42
C LEU A 18 33.79 9.60 -45.00
N LEU A 19 35.04 9.64 -44.56
CA LEU A 19 35.46 9.23 -43.21
C LEU A 19 34.80 10.07 -42.11
N PHE A 20 34.73 11.39 -42.32
CA PHE A 20 34.04 12.31 -41.40
C PHE A 20 32.55 12.04 -41.33
N THR A 21 31.92 11.77 -42.48
CA THR A 21 30.48 11.46 -42.55
C THR A 21 30.15 10.16 -41.82
N ILE A 22 30.96 9.12 -42.05
CA ILE A 22 30.84 7.83 -41.36
C ILE A 22 31.09 8.00 -39.85
N GLY A 23 32.12 8.74 -39.46
CA GLY A 23 32.42 9.01 -38.05
C GLY A 23 31.29 9.75 -37.33
N ARG A 24 30.64 10.69 -38.01
CA ARG A 24 29.50 11.44 -37.47
C ARG A 24 28.25 10.57 -37.31
N TYR A 25 27.97 9.71 -38.30
CA TYR A 25 26.87 8.74 -38.23
C TYR A 25 27.11 7.68 -37.15
N LEU A 26 28.31 7.09 -37.09
CA LEU A 26 28.69 6.11 -36.07
C LEU A 26 28.67 6.73 -34.67
N GLY A 27 29.18 7.95 -34.51
CA GLY A 27 29.15 8.66 -33.23
C GLY A 27 27.73 8.90 -32.73
N SER A 28 26.81 9.34 -33.60
CA SER A 28 25.41 9.52 -33.24
C SER A 28 24.72 8.19 -32.91
N ALA A 29 25.01 7.12 -33.65
CA ALA A 29 24.44 5.81 -33.41
C ALA A 29 24.92 5.21 -32.06
N ILE A 30 26.21 5.34 -31.75
CA ILE A 30 26.81 4.89 -30.48
C ILE A 30 26.25 5.70 -29.31
N GLN A 31 26.19 7.03 -29.43
CA GLN A 31 25.62 7.88 -28.38
C GLN A 31 24.16 7.55 -28.11
N ASN A 32 23.37 7.32 -29.16
CA ASN A 32 21.97 6.89 -29.03
C ASN A 32 21.86 5.52 -28.37
N ALA A 33 22.71 4.56 -28.72
CA ALA A 33 22.70 3.23 -28.12
C ALA A 33 23.05 3.27 -26.62
N ILE A 34 24.07 4.04 -26.22
CA ILE A 34 24.46 4.23 -24.82
C ILE A 34 23.33 4.92 -24.03
N THR A 35 22.78 6.00 -24.58
CA THR A 35 21.69 6.74 -23.94
C THR A 35 20.45 5.85 -23.77
N TYR A 36 20.15 5.01 -24.75
CA TYR A 36 19.04 4.05 -24.66
C TYR A 36 19.28 3.00 -23.55
N ASP A 37 20.49 2.47 -23.45
CA ASP A 37 20.83 1.46 -22.43
C ASP A 37 20.76 2.05 -21.01
N GLU A 38 21.21 3.30 -20.82
CA GLU A 38 21.06 4.02 -19.55
C GLU A 38 19.59 4.24 -19.17
N VAL A 39 18.74 4.61 -20.13
CA VAL A 39 17.29 4.79 -19.92
C VAL A 39 16.65 3.46 -19.50
N VAL A 40 16.98 2.36 -20.18
CA VAL A 40 16.46 1.02 -19.84
C VAL A 40 16.93 0.58 -18.47
N LYS A 41 18.20 0.84 -18.12
CA LYS A 41 18.77 0.47 -16.81
C LYS A 41 18.13 1.26 -15.68
N LYS A 42 17.90 2.57 -15.86
CA LYS A 42 17.15 3.41 -14.90
C LYS A 42 15.69 2.99 -14.77
N ALA A 43 15.03 2.62 -15.88
CA ALA A 43 13.66 2.11 -15.84
C ALA A 43 13.58 0.81 -15.03
N LYS A 44 14.47 -0.15 -15.26
CA LYS A 44 14.55 -1.39 -14.45
C LYS A 44 14.80 -1.13 -12.98
N GLN A 45 15.68 -0.17 -12.65
CA GLN A 45 15.95 0.21 -11.26
C GLN A 45 14.72 0.83 -10.60
N LEU A 46 14.00 1.71 -11.30
CA LEU A 46 12.74 2.30 -10.82
C LEU A 46 11.63 1.25 -10.66
N ASP A 47 11.54 0.30 -11.58
CA ASP A 47 10.59 -0.82 -11.50
C ASP A 47 10.87 -1.69 -10.28
N LEU A 48 12.13 -2.08 -10.06
CA LEU A 48 12.56 -2.82 -8.86
C LEU A 48 12.30 -2.03 -7.59
N LEU A 49 12.61 -0.73 -7.57
CA LEU A 49 12.36 0.13 -6.41
C LEU A 49 10.86 0.25 -6.12
N SER A 50 10.05 0.35 -7.16
CA SER A 50 8.59 0.39 -7.06
C SER A 50 8.01 -0.96 -6.66
N GLU A 51 8.60 -2.08 -7.10
CA GLU A 51 8.23 -3.45 -6.70
C GLU A 51 8.56 -3.72 -5.23
N VAL A 52 9.74 -3.30 -4.76
CA VAL A 52 10.12 -3.35 -3.34
C VAL A 52 9.20 -2.46 -2.52
N SER A 53 8.91 -1.23 -2.98
CA SER A 53 7.96 -0.34 -2.30
C SER A 53 6.55 -0.93 -2.24
N ARG A 54 6.10 -1.62 -3.30
CA ARG A 54 4.81 -2.35 -3.34
C ARG A 54 4.78 -3.56 -2.41
N THR A 55 5.89 -4.30 -2.32
CA THR A 55 6.00 -5.47 -1.44
C THR A 55 6.05 -5.09 0.04
N ILE A 56 6.56 -3.89 0.35
CA ILE A 56 6.61 -3.33 1.71
C ILE A 56 5.26 -2.73 2.14
N VAL A 57 4.40 -2.37 1.19
CA VAL A 57 3.22 -1.55 1.45
C VAL A 57 1.98 -2.40 1.14
N SER A 58 1.43 -3.06 2.17
CA SER A 58 0.03 -2.81 2.54
C SER A 58 -0.41 -3.30 3.92
N ASP A 59 -0.28 -4.59 4.15
CA ASP A 59 -0.93 -5.20 5.31
C ASP A 59 0.00 -5.25 6.52
N HIS A 60 1.32 -5.24 6.28
CA HIS A 60 2.32 -5.25 7.35
C HIS A 60 2.47 -3.87 8.00
N TYR A 61 2.54 -2.81 7.19
CA TYR A 61 2.76 -1.45 7.66
C TYR A 61 1.63 -0.95 8.58
N ILE A 62 0.37 -1.22 8.23
CA ILE A 62 -0.77 -0.85 9.08
C ILE A 62 -0.74 -1.59 10.42
N LYS A 63 -0.44 -2.89 10.41
CA LYS A 63 -0.33 -3.70 11.64
C LYS A 63 0.80 -3.21 12.54
N GLU A 64 1.96 -2.87 11.97
CA GLU A 64 3.10 -2.33 12.72
C GLU A 64 2.79 -0.98 13.36
N ILE A 65 2.17 -0.06 12.61
CA ILE A 65 1.75 1.25 13.15
C ILE A 65 0.75 1.08 14.28
N LEU A 66 -0.28 0.25 14.07
CA LEU A 66 -1.30 0.02 15.09
C LEU A 66 -0.71 -0.64 16.35
N HIS A 67 0.25 -1.56 16.19
CA HIS A 67 0.95 -2.17 17.31
C HIS A 67 1.84 -1.17 18.06
N LEU A 68 2.51 -0.26 17.35
CA LEU A 68 3.27 0.83 17.94
C LEU A 68 2.36 1.77 18.73
N ILE A 69 1.21 2.15 18.16
CA ILE A 69 0.22 3.01 18.82
C ILE A 69 -0.24 2.39 20.14
N VAL A 70 -0.68 1.12 20.16
CA VAL A 70 -1.13 0.49 21.41
C VAL A 70 -0.01 0.41 22.44
N THR A 71 1.22 0.09 22.00
CA THR A 71 2.38 -0.02 22.88
C THR A 71 2.74 1.32 23.52
N MET A 72 2.74 2.40 22.74
CA MET A 72 3.02 3.75 23.26
C MET A 72 1.88 4.25 24.15
N THR A 73 0.64 4.04 23.73
CA THR A 73 -0.56 4.44 24.50
C THR A 73 -0.55 3.81 25.88
N ALA A 74 -0.24 2.52 25.97
CA ALA A 74 -0.23 1.85 27.25
C ALA A 74 0.85 2.35 28.20
N LYS A 75 2.02 2.74 27.68
CA LYS A 75 3.07 3.36 28.48
C LYS A 75 2.64 4.73 29.01
N VAL A 76 1.99 5.54 28.16
CA VAL A 76 1.51 6.87 28.54
C VAL A 76 0.37 6.78 29.57
N MET A 77 -0.52 5.80 29.42
CA MET A 77 -1.70 5.65 30.27
C MET A 77 -1.50 4.75 31.50
N ASP A 78 -0.28 4.22 31.72
CA ASP A 78 0.00 3.17 32.73
C ASP A 78 -1.04 2.03 32.70
N SER A 79 -1.48 1.66 31.49
CA SER A 79 -2.59 0.72 31.31
C SER A 79 -2.08 -0.72 31.31
N LYS A 80 -2.90 -1.64 31.82
CA LYS A 80 -2.60 -3.08 31.72
C LYS A 80 -2.69 -3.54 30.27
N ILE A 81 -3.79 -3.20 29.60
CA ILE A 81 -4.05 -3.55 28.20
C ILE A 81 -4.57 -2.34 27.46
N CYS A 82 -3.92 -2.04 26.34
CA CYS A 82 -4.45 -1.17 25.31
C CYS A 82 -4.75 -1.99 24.05
N SER A 83 -5.84 -1.66 23.37
CA SER A 83 -6.18 -2.26 22.07
C SER A 83 -6.83 -1.25 21.14
N VAL A 84 -6.53 -1.38 19.84
CA VAL A 84 -7.24 -0.71 18.76
C VAL A 84 -8.23 -1.71 18.14
N MET A 85 -9.48 -1.28 18.01
CA MET A 85 -10.48 -1.97 17.21
C MET A 85 -10.86 -1.10 16.00
N LEU A 86 -10.80 -1.65 14.80
CA LEU A 86 -11.22 -0.93 13.59
C LEU A 86 -12.66 -1.28 13.25
N LEU A 87 -13.39 -0.30 12.72
CA LEU A 87 -14.75 -0.49 12.25
C LEU A 87 -14.73 -1.06 10.82
N ASP A 88 -15.31 -2.25 10.64
CA ASP A 88 -15.70 -2.76 9.34
C ASP A 88 -17.05 -2.12 8.97
N GLU A 89 -17.02 -1.07 8.15
CA GLU A 89 -18.22 -0.34 7.73
C GLU A 89 -19.24 -1.22 7.00
N LYS A 90 -18.81 -2.30 6.32
CA LYS A 90 -19.72 -3.18 5.58
C LYS A 90 -20.50 -4.10 6.49
N LYS A 91 -19.88 -4.53 7.60
CA LYS A 91 -20.48 -5.44 8.58
C LYS A 91 -21.05 -4.73 9.80
N GLU A 92 -20.76 -3.43 9.95
CA GLU A 92 -21.06 -2.64 11.15
C GLU A 92 -20.49 -3.29 12.41
N GLU A 93 -19.25 -3.79 12.31
CA GLU A 93 -18.58 -4.56 13.36
C GLU A 93 -17.20 -4.00 13.68
N LEU A 94 -16.87 -3.94 14.96
CA LEU A 94 -15.54 -3.65 15.47
C LEU A 94 -14.71 -4.93 15.54
N VAL A 95 -13.55 -4.90 14.90
CA VAL A 95 -12.57 -5.98 14.84
C VAL A 95 -11.29 -5.56 15.55
N ILE A 96 -10.74 -6.41 16.42
CA ILE A 96 -9.45 -6.15 17.07
C ILE A 96 -8.36 -6.15 16.00
N ALA A 97 -7.76 -4.99 15.76
CA ALA A 97 -6.69 -4.83 14.78
C ALA A 97 -5.29 -4.86 15.41
N ALA A 98 -5.17 -4.36 16.65
CA ALA A 98 -3.94 -4.46 17.42
C ALA A 98 -4.21 -4.46 18.93
N THR A 99 -3.36 -5.15 19.67
CA THR A 99 -3.35 -5.18 21.13
C THR A 99 -1.95 -5.55 21.63
N GLN A 100 -1.60 -5.12 22.82
CA GLN A 100 -0.41 -5.62 23.54
C GLN A 100 -0.72 -6.85 24.40
N SER A 101 -1.98 -7.29 24.44
CA SER A 101 -2.37 -8.49 25.18
C SER A 101 -1.72 -9.73 24.60
N LEU A 102 -1.11 -10.55 25.46
CA LEU A 102 -0.63 -11.89 25.12
C LEU A 102 -1.72 -12.96 25.32
N SER A 103 -2.92 -12.57 25.77
CA SER A 103 -4.01 -13.49 26.04
C SER A 103 -4.72 -13.90 24.74
N ASN A 104 -4.66 -15.18 24.40
CA ASN A 104 -5.40 -15.74 23.28
C ASN A 104 -6.92 -15.55 23.43
N GLU A 105 -7.45 -15.55 24.64
CA GLU A 105 -8.88 -15.30 24.86
C GLU A 105 -9.25 -13.84 24.58
N TYR A 106 -8.35 -12.90 24.86
CA TYR A 106 -8.56 -11.50 24.52
C TYR A 106 -8.49 -11.28 23.00
N VAL A 107 -7.45 -11.82 22.35
CA VAL A 107 -7.17 -11.62 20.93
C VAL A 107 -8.26 -12.24 20.06
N ASN A 108 -8.80 -13.39 20.46
CA ASN A 108 -9.83 -14.13 19.72
C ASN A 108 -11.26 -13.81 20.18
N LYS A 109 -11.48 -12.66 20.84
CA LYS A 109 -12.84 -12.22 21.17
C LYS A 109 -13.67 -12.08 19.88
N PRO A 110 -14.97 -12.46 19.93
CA PRO A 110 -15.90 -12.15 18.85
C PRO A 110 -15.92 -10.65 18.54
N ASN A 111 -16.17 -10.32 17.27
CA ASN A 111 -16.41 -8.95 16.84
C ASN A 111 -17.60 -8.35 17.60
N LEU A 112 -17.57 -7.02 17.79
CA LEU A 112 -18.66 -6.29 18.43
C LEU A 112 -19.44 -5.49 17.41
N LYS A 113 -20.77 -5.62 17.37
CA LYS A 113 -21.58 -4.73 16.51
C LYS A 113 -21.60 -3.31 17.04
N VAL A 114 -21.88 -2.34 16.17
CA VAL A 114 -22.18 -0.96 16.60
C VAL A 114 -23.32 -0.97 17.63
N GLY A 115 -23.16 -0.20 18.70
CA GLY A 115 -24.07 -0.16 19.85
C GLY A 115 -23.93 -1.32 20.85
N GLN A 116 -23.15 -2.37 20.56
CA GLN A 116 -22.91 -3.47 21.50
C GLN A 116 -21.72 -3.20 22.42
N SER A 117 -21.85 -3.61 23.68
CA SER A 117 -20.83 -3.40 24.72
C SER A 117 -20.43 -1.91 24.81
N ILE A 118 -19.31 -1.62 25.46
CA ILE A 118 -18.82 -0.25 25.63
C ILE A 118 -18.24 0.29 24.33
N SER A 119 -17.41 -0.50 23.66
CA SER A 119 -16.75 -0.10 22.40
C SER A 119 -17.74 0.20 21.28
N GLY A 120 -18.78 -0.61 21.10
CA GLY A 120 -19.81 -0.36 20.08
C GLY A 120 -20.66 0.87 20.40
N ARG A 121 -20.91 1.14 21.68
CA ARG A 121 -21.58 2.38 22.11
C ARG A 121 -20.72 3.62 21.87
N VAL A 122 -19.40 3.54 22.05
CA VAL A 122 -18.49 4.65 21.68
C VAL A 122 -18.61 5.00 20.20
N VAL A 123 -18.70 3.99 19.32
CA VAL A 123 -18.92 4.22 17.88
C VAL A 123 -20.27 4.90 17.63
N LEU A 124 -21.34 4.41 18.26
CA LEU A 124 -22.68 4.96 18.10
C LEU A 124 -22.81 6.39 18.63
N GLU A 125 -22.27 6.64 19.82
CA GLU A 125 -22.38 7.91 20.54
C GLU A 125 -21.32 8.94 20.12
N LYS A 126 -20.31 8.53 19.34
CA LYS A 126 -19.18 9.35 18.85
C LYS A 126 -18.46 10.15 19.94
N ARG A 127 -18.36 9.57 21.14
CA ARG A 127 -17.76 10.23 22.31
C ARG A 127 -17.06 9.23 23.22
N PRO A 128 -16.07 9.66 24.02
CA PRO A 128 -15.46 8.83 25.04
C PRO A 128 -16.48 8.25 26.03
N LEU A 129 -16.30 6.98 26.40
CA LEU A 129 -16.98 6.33 27.51
C LEU A 129 -15.95 5.80 28.51
N LYS A 130 -16.21 6.07 29.79
CA LYS A 130 -15.42 5.57 30.91
C LYS A 130 -16.29 4.73 31.83
N VAL A 131 -15.75 3.61 32.28
CA VAL A 131 -16.43 2.63 33.11
C VAL A 131 -15.53 2.32 34.30
N LEU A 132 -16.07 2.44 35.52
CA LEU A 132 -15.32 2.20 36.75
C LEU A 132 -15.05 0.71 36.98
N ASP A 133 -16.02 -0.15 36.66
CA ASP A 133 -15.87 -1.61 36.76
C ASP A 133 -16.66 -2.30 35.64
N VAL A 134 -15.93 -2.83 34.64
CA VAL A 134 -16.53 -3.51 33.48
C VAL A 134 -17.23 -4.81 33.85
N THR A 135 -16.91 -5.42 35.00
CA THR A 135 -17.58 -6.64 35.46
C THR A 135 -18.96 -6.36 36.06
N LYS A 136 -19.20 -5.10 36.44
CA LYS A 136 -20.48 -4.60 36.98
C LYS A 136 -21.27 -3.78 35.96
N GLU A 137 -20.68 -3.43 34.83
CA GLU A 137 -21.29 -2.57 33.81
C GLU A 137 -22.39 -3.30 33.02
N PRO A 138 -23.64 -2.78 33.04
CA PRO A 138 -24.74 -3.37 32.28
C PRO A 138 -24.44 -3.39 30.78
N GLY A 139 -24.62 -4.56 30.15
CA GLY A 139 -24.40 -4.73 28.72
C GLY A 139 -22.94 -4.92 28.30
N TYR A 140 -21.99 -5.05 29.24
CA TYR A 140 -20.64 -5.49 28.92
C TYR A 140 -20.63 -6.97 28.49
N MET A 141 -20.12 -7.23 27.28
CA MET A 141 -20.24 -8.53 26.62
C MET A 141 -19.26 -9.60 27.10
N PHE A 142 -18.17 -9.23 27.77
CA PHE A 142 -17.06 -10.16 28.08
C PHE A 142 -16.61 -10.12 29.56
N PRO A 143 -17.52 -10.25 30.54
CA PRO A 143 -17.17 -10.17 31.97
C PRO A 143 -16.25 -11.31 32.42
N ASP A 144 -16.33 -12.50 31.81
CA ASP A 144 -15.46 -13.63 32.15
C ASP A 144 -14.01 -13.39 31.74
N VAL A 145 -13.79 -12.88 30.52
CA VAL A 145 -12.46 -12.47 30.04
C VAL A 145 -11.91 -11.36 30.94
N ALA A 146 -12.76 -10.38 31.31
CA ALA A 146 -12.34 -9.33 32.23
C ALA A 146 -11.91 -9.87 33.60
N ARG A 147 -12.69 -10.79 34.20
CA ARG A 147 -12.32 -11.41 35.48
C ARG A 147 -11.01 -12.19 35.40
N LYS A 148 -10.82 -12.99 34.36
CA LYS A 148 -9.64 -13.84 34.19
C LYS A 148 -8.36 -13.02 33.97
N GLU A 149 -8.46 -11.96 33.17
CA GLU A 149 -7.34 -11.09 32.85
C GLU A 149 -7.13 -9.97 33.88
N GLY A 150 -8.04 -9.85 34.86
CA GLY A 150 -8.01 -8.85 35.91
C GLY A 150 -8.33 -7.43 35.41
N PHE A 151 -9.18 -7.28 34.40
CA PHE A 151 -9.65 -5.97 33.95
C PHE A 151 -10.74 -5.44 34.87
N VAL A 152 -10.57 -4.20 35.31
CA VAL A 152 -11.52 -3.52 36.19
C VAL A 152 -12.09 -2.30 35.49
N SER A 153 -11.34 -1.21 35.36
CA SER A 153 -11.85 -0.02 34.67
C SER A 153 -11.48 -0.01 33.20
N LEU A 154 -12.30 0.69 32.41
CA LEU A 154 -12.12 0.86 30.97
C LEU A 154 -12.35 2.31 30.59
N LEU A 155 -11.42 2.87 29.81
CA LEU A 155 -11.64 4.05 29.00
C LEU A 155 -11.64 3.63 27.53
N SER A 156 -12.71 3.94 26.82
CA SER A 156 -12.85 3.71 25.39
C SER A 156 -13.09 5.05 24.70
N VAL A 157 -12.27 5.37 23.69
CA VAL A 157 -12.34 6.62 22.93
C VAL A 157 -12.51 6.35 21.44
N PRO A 158 -13.31 7.16 20.72
CA PRO A 158 -13.48 7.03 19.29
C PRO A 158 -12.24 7.52 18.54
N MET A 159 -11.90 6.84 17.45
CA MET A 159 -10.93 7.30 16.46
C MET A 159 -11.69 8.02 15.36
N MET A 160 -11.54 9.33 15.28
CA MET A 160 -12.38 10.19 14.44
C MET A 160 -11.60 10.69 13.21
N ILE A 161 -12.25 10.63 12.04
CA ILE A 161 -11.84 11.34 10.83
C ILE A 161 -13.00 12.24 10.44
N LYS A 162 -12.80 13.56 10.56
CA LYS A 162 -13.89 14.53 10.42
C LYS A 162 -15.03 14.12 11.37
N ASP A 163 -16.20 13.77 10.82
CA ASP A 163 -17.39 13.37 11.58
C ASP A 163 -17.65 11.84 11.58
N GLN A 164 -16.72 11.04 11.05
CA GLN A 164 -16.83 9.58 10.94
C GLN A 164 -15.94 8.88 11.96
N VAL A 165 -16.43 7.77 12.54
CA VAL A 165 -15.67 6.92 13.45
C VAL A 165 -15.04 5.79 12.63
N VAL A 166 -13.71 5.70 12.61
CA VAL A 166 -12.99 4.61 11.94
C VAL A 166 -12.64 3.44 12.86
N GLY A 167 -12.81 3.63 14.17
CA GLY A 167 -12.49 2.63 15.17
C GLY A 167 -12.53 3.20 16.58
N VAL A 168 -12.00 2.43 17.53
CA VAL A 168 -11.87 2.84 18.93
C VAL A 168 -10.54 2.40 19.51
N ILE A 169 -10.04 3.17 20.49
CA ILE A 169 -8.95 2.75 21.37
C ILE A 169 -9.53 2.45 22.75
N ASN A 170 -9.20 1.28 23.28
CA ASN A 170 -9.59 0.83 24.61
C ASN A 170 -8.36 0.76 25.51
N SER A 171 -8.47 1.29 26.72
CA SER A 171 -7.45 1.23 27.77
C SER A 171 -8.06 0.65 29.05
N TYR A 172 -7.52 -0.49 29.49
CA TYR A 172 -7.95 -1.21 30.69
C TYR A 172 -6.96 -1.05 31.84
N THR A 173 -7.49 -0.91 33.05
CA THR A 173 -6.73 -0.93 34.31
C THR A 173 -7.01 -2.22 35.10
N THR A 174 -6.13 -2.57 36.04
CA THR A 174 -6.31 -3.73 36.94
C THR A 174 -6.96 -3.39 38.28
N ARG A 175 -7.31 -2.12 38.49
CA ARG A 175 -7.94 -1.59 39.69
C ARG A 175 -8.99 -0.57 39.29
N GLU A 176 -9.96 -0.33 40.16
CA GLU A 176 -10.91 0.76 39.98
C GLU A 176 -10.16 2.08 39.80
N HIS A 177 -10.40 2.74 38.68
CA HIS A 177 -9.75 3.97 38.26
C HIS A 177 -10.80 4.92 37.67
N THR A 178 -10.86 6.12 38.22
CA THR A 178 -11.72 7.17 37.69
C THR A 178 -10.90 8.03 36.76
N PHE A 179 -11.04 7.80 35.45
CA PHE A 179 -10.33 8.58 34.44
C PHE A 179 -10.68 10.08 34.56
N THR A 180 -9.64 10.86 34.75
CA THR A 180 -9.64 12.33 34.77
C THR A 180 -9.90 12.89 33.38
N LYS A 181 -10.23 14.18 33.30
CA LYS A 181 -10.40 14.84 31.99
C LYS A 181 -9.10 14.83 31.19
N GLU A 182 -7.96 15.07 31.85
CA GLU A 182 -6.65 15.09 31.21
C GLU A 182 -6.29 13.74 30.59
N GLU A 183 -6.52 12.62 31.30
CA GLU A 183 -6.30 11.27 30.76
C GLU A 183 -7.20 10.98 29.55
N ILE A 184 -8.44 11.44 29.57
CA ILE A 184 -9.37 11.30 28.44
C ILE A 184 -8.87 12.12 27.25
N ASP A 185 -8.46 13.37 27.49
CA ASP A 185 -7.98 14.28 26.44
C ASP A 185 -6.68 13.74 25.81
N ILE A 186 -5.76 13.18 26.60
CA ILE A 186 -4.54 12.51 26.12
C ILE A 186 -4.89 11.32 25.24
N LEU A 187 -5.74 10.40 25.73
CA LEU A 187 -6.09 9.21 24.96
C LEU A 187 -6.85 9.57 23.67
N GLN A 188 -7.73 10.58 23.73
CA GLN A 188 -8.45 11.08 22.56
C GLN A 188 -7.48 11.71 21.54
N ALA A 189 -6.46 12.45 21.99
CA ALA A 189 -5.45 13.00 21.10
C ALA A 189 -4.67 11.88 20.38
N VAL A 190 -4.32 10.81 21.08
CA VAL A 190 -3.69 9.63 20.48
C VAL A 190 -4.65 8.95 19.49
N ALA A 191 -5.93 8.81 19.83
CA ALA A 191 -6.94 8.22 18.95
C ALA A 191 -7.14 9.02 17.65
N ASN A 192 -7.11 10.35 17.73
CA ASN A 192 -7.19 11.21 16.55
C ASN A 192 -5.96 11.05 15.65
N GLN A 193 -4.75 10.99 16.23
CA GLN A 193 -3.54 10.76 15.44
C GLN A 193 -3.49 9.36 14.82
N ALA A 194 -3.98 8.36 15.55
CA ALA A 194 -4.13 6.99 15.04
C ALA A 194 -5.08 6.96 13.84
N ALA A 195 -6.22 7.66 13.92
CA ALA A 195 -7.19 7.76 12.85
C ALA A 195 -6.56 8.36 11.57
N VAL A 196 -5.82 9.46 11.71
CA VAL A 196 -5.11 10.10 10.59
C VAL A 196 -4.05 9.17 9.98
N ALA A 197 -3.28 8.45 10.79
CA ALA A 197 -2.27 7.53 10.30
C ALA A 197 -2.87 6.36 9.48
N ILE A 198 -4.00 5.82 9.95
CA ILE A 198 -4.75 4.77 9.23
C ILE A 198 -5.27 5.31 7.90
N GLU A 199 -5.88 6.49 7.91
CA GLU A 199 -6.42 7.11 6.70
C GLU A 199 -5.34 7.36 5.66
N ASN A 200 -4.21 7.93 6.08
CA ASN A 200 -3.09 8.17 5.18
C ASN A 200 -2.55 6.87 4.58
N THR A 201 -2.56 5.78 5.35
CA THR A 201 -2.15 4.47 4.87
C THR A 201 -3.15 3.96 3.83
N ASN A 202 -4.45 3.99 4.12
CA ASN A 202 -5.50 3.58 3.19
C ASN A 202 -5.49 4.39 1.89
N LEU A 203 -5.37 5.71 1.98
CA LEU A 203 -5.26 6.59 0.80
C LEU A 203 -4.01 6.27 -0.02
N SER A 204 -2.87 6.00 0.64
CA SER A 204 -1.64 5.60 -0.05
C SER A 204 -1.83 4.27 -0.81
N HIS A 205 -2.59 3.33 -0.23
CA HIS A 205 -2.97 2.08 -0.92
C HIS A 205 -3.80 2.31 -2.16
N GLU A 206 -4.85 3.12 -2.03
CA GLU A 206 -5.74 3.41 -3.14
C GLU A 206 -4.99 4.11 -4.29
N ILE A 207 -4.11 5.06 -3.96
CA ILE A 207 -3.26 5.73 -4.95
C ILE A 207 -2.36 4.73 -5.67
N LEU A 208 -1.73 3.80 -4.93
CA LEU A 208 -0.84 2.80 -5.51
C LEU A 208 -1.58 1.83 -6.43
N ALA A 209 -2.73 1.32 -5.98
CA ALA A 209 -3.59 0.44 -6.77
C ALA A 209 -4.12 1.14 -8.03
N ALA A 210 -4.56 2.40 -7.91
CA ALA A 210 -5.03 3.19 -9.04
C ALA A 210 -3.90 3.45 -10.06
N LYS A 211 -2.68 3.72 -9.57
CA LYS A 211 -1.49 3.89 -10.42
C LYS A 211 -1.18 2.61 -11.19
N GLU A 212 -1.18 1.46 -10.53
CA GLU A 212 -0.96 0.16 -11.18
C GLU A 212 -2.02 -0.16 -12.23
N ALA A 213 -3.30 0.09 -11.92
CA ALA A 213 -4.39 -0.12 -12.86
C ALA A 213 -4.24 0.79 -14.10
N LEU A 214 -3.83 2.05 -13.91
CA LEU A 214 -3.56 2.99 -15.00
C LEU A 214 -2.37 2.55 -15.86
N GLU A 215 -1.27 2.11 -15.24
CA GLU A 215 -0.10 1.57 -15.95
C GLU A 215 -0.48 0.34 -16.80
N SER A 216 -1.20 -0.61 -16.19
CA SER A 216 -1.72 -1.80 -16.88
C SER A 216 -2.58 -1.43 -18.09
N ARG A 217 -3.53 -0.49 -17.91
CA ARG A 217 -4.39 0.00 -19.00
C ARG A 217 -3.58 0.63 -20.13
N LYS A 218 -2.59 1.48 -19.83
CA LYS A 218 -1.72 2.12 -20.84
C LYS A 218 -0.95 1.08 -21.67
N LEU A 219 -0.43 0.05 -21.01
CA LEU A 219 0.30 -1.03 -21.69
C LEU A 219 -0.64 -1.83 -22.60
N VAL A 220 -1.83 -2.20 -22.11
CA VAL A 220 -2.83 -2.92 -22.92
C VAL A 220 -3.26 -2.09 -24.13
N GLU A 221 -3.53 -0.79 -23.98
CA GLU A 221 -3.87 0.08 -25.11
C GLU A 221 -2.74 0.22 -26.12
N ARG A 222 -1.48 0.35 -25.66
CA ARG A 222 -0.31 0.38 -26.56
C ARG A 222 -0.15 -0.94 -27.31
N ALA A 223 -0.29 -2.08 -26.64
CA ALA A 223 -0.22 -3.40 -27.26
C ALA A 223 -1.35 -3.60 -28.28
N LYS A 224 -2.58 -3.18 -27.96
CA LYS A 224 -3.70 -3.15 -28.93
C LYS A 224 -3.32 -2.36 -30.16
N GLY A 225 -2.84 -1.13 -30.01
CA GLY A 225 -2.44 -0.27 -31.13
C GLY A 225 -1.28 -0.81 -31.97
N ILE A 226 -0.40 -1.63 -31.40
CA ILE A 226 0.61 -2.39 -32.16
C ILE A 226 -0.07 -3.51 -32.96
N LEU A 227 -0.89 -4.34 -32.32
CA LEU A 227 -1.58 -5.45 -33.00
C LEU A 227 -2.49 -4.96 -34.12
N MET A 228 -3.18 -3.84 -33.95
CA MET A 228 -4.03 -3.24 -34.98
C MET A 228 -3.21 -2.82 -36.21
N ARG A 229 -2.03 -2.23 -36.01
CA ARG A 229 -1.17 -1.77 -37.11
C ARG A 229 -0.42 -2.90 -37.80
N GLU A 230 0.18 -3.80 -37.03
CA GLU A 230 1.05 -4.86 -37.55
C GLU A 230 0.27 -6.04 -38.13
N LEU A 231 -0.90 -6.34 -37.57
CA LEU A 231 -1.73 -7.49 -37.97
C LEU A 231 -3.04 -7.08 -38.64
N GLY A 232 -3.28 -5.78 -38.84
CA GLY A 232 -4.51 -5.27 -39.47
C GLY A 232 -5.78 -5.58 -38.68
N LEU A 233 -5.68 -5.81 -37.37
CA LEU A 233 -6.82 -6.20 -36.53
C LEU A 233 -7.69 -4.99 -36.20
N SER A 234 -9.00 -5.22 -36.08
CA SER A 234 -9.90 -4.28 -35.39
C SER A 234 -9.55 -4.19 -33.91
N GLU A 235 -10.03 -3.14 -33.25
CA GLU A 235 -9.80 -2.91 -31.82
C GLU A 235 -10.28 -4.09 -30.95
N ASP A 236 -11.47 -4.62 -31.25
CA ASP A 236 -12.06 -5.75 -30.54
C ASP A 236 -11.26 -7.04 -30.73
N GLU A 237 -10.74 -7.28 -31.93
CA GLU A 237 -9.92 -8.45 -32.23
C GLU A 237 -8.57 -8.38 -31.53
N ALA A 238 -7.95 -7.19 -31.50
CA ALA A 238 -6.70 -6.96 -30.79
C ALA A 238 -6.90 -7.20 -29.28
N TYR A 239 -7.97 -6.66 -28.69
CA TYR A 239 -8.28 -6.88 -27.27
C TYR A 239 -8.54 -8.36 -26.98
N ARG A 240 -9.39 -9.04 -27.77
CA ARG A 240 -9.67 -10.48 -27.61
C ARG A 240 -8.41 -11.32 -27.73
N LYS A 241 -7.46 -10.94 -28.59
CA LYS A 241 -6.20 -11.66 -28.77
C LYS A 241 -5.29 -11.55 -27.54
N ILE A 242 -5.19 -10.36 -26.94
CA ILE A 242 -4.45 -10.16 -25.68
C ILE A 242 -5.13 -10.95 -24.55
N HIS A 243 -6.45 -10.84 -24.43
CA HIS A 243 -7.23 -11.53 -23.40
C HIS A 243 -7.13 -13.05 -23.50
N LYS A 244 -7.28 -13.61 -24.70
CA LYS A 244 -7.11 -15.04 -24.95
C LYS A 244 -5.71 -15.49 -24.53
N LYS A 245 -4.66 -14.74 -24.89
CA LYS A 245 -3.29 -15.08 -24.56
C LYS A 245 -3.00 -14.97 -23.05
N SER A 246 -3.62 -14.01 -22.36
CA SER A 246 -3.60 -13.90 -20.90
C SER A 246 -4.17 -15.16 -20.23
N MET A 247 -5.32 -15.64 -20.70
CA MET A 247 -5.94 -16.88 -20.21
C MET A 247 -5.09 -18.13 -20.52
N ASP A 248 -4.65 -18.28 -21.78
CA ASP A 248 -3.87 -19.44 -22.22
C ASP A 248 -2.55 -19.57 -21.46
N MET A 249 -1.91 -18.44 -21.14
CA MET A 249 -0.62 -18.41 -20.44
C MET A 249 -0.76 -18.29 -18.91
N ARG A 250 -1.99 -18.13 -18.38
CA ARG A 250 -2.26 -17.78 -16.97
C ARG A 250 -1.42 -16.60 -16.49
N LYS A 251 -1.32 -15.58 -17.34
CA LYS A 251 -0.56 -14.35 -17.11
C LYS A 251 -1.51 -13.16 -17.08
N THR A 252 -1.13 -12.10 -16.38
CA THR A 252 -1.93 -10.88 -16.34
C THR A 252 -1.99 -10.23 -17.72
N MET A 253 -3.06 -9.47 -17.99
CA MET A 253 -3.18 -8.66 -19.21
C MET A 253 -1.97 -7.73 -19.40
N LYS A 254 -1.42 -7.21 -18.29
CA LYS A 254 -0.20 -6.38 -18.26
C LYS A 254 1.00 -7.13 -18.81
N GLU A 255 1.31 -8.31 -18.26
CA GLU A 255 2.48 -9.12 -18.69
C GLU A 255 2.39 -9.50 -20.17
N VAL A 256 1.19 -9.83 -20.67
CA VAL A 256 0.99 -10.14 -22.08
C VAL A 256 1.20 -8.90 -22.96
N ALA A 257 0.67 -7.75 -22.54
CA ALA A 257 0.84 -6.49 -23.26
C ALA A 257 2.32 -6.07 -23.32
N GLU A 258 3.07 -6.21 -22.23
CA GLU A 258 4.51 -5.96 -22.18
C GLU A 258 5.27 -6.87 -23.15
N ALA A 259 4.95 -8.16 -23.18
CA ALA A 259 5.59 -9.11 -24.10
C ALA A 259 5.33 -8.74 -25.58
N ILE A 260 4.12 -8.30 -25.92
CA ILE A 260 3.78 -7.84 -27.28
C ILE A 260 4.59 -6.59 -27.65
N ILE A 261 4.65 -5.61 -26.74
CA ILE A 261 5.41 -4.38 -26.95
C ILE A 261 6.90 -4.70 -27.13
N LEU A 262 7.46 -5.56 -26.28
CA LEU A 262 8.87 -5.96 -26.34
C LEU A 262 9.20 -6.67 -27.67
N ALA A 263 8.35 -7.61 -28.09
CA ALA A 263 8.54 -8.33 -29.35
C ALA A 263 8.55 -7.38 -30.56
N PHE A 264 7.66 -6.38 -30.55
CA PHE A 264 7.63 -5.34 -31.58
C PHE A 264 8.89 -4.44 -31.54
N ASP A 265 9.31 -3.99 -30.36
CA ASP A 265 10.48 -3.14 -30.21
C ASP A 265 11.78 -3.88 -30.63
N ILE A 266 11.84 -5.21 -30.52
CA ILE A 266 12.95 -6.04 -31.04
C ILE A 266 12.90 -6.12 -32.57
N GLN A 267 11.74 -6.40 -33.16
CA GLN A 267 11.58 -6.48 -34.62
C GLN A 267 11.94 -5.15 -35.31
N LYS A 268 11.63 -4.00 -34.69
CA LYS A 268 11.94 -2.69 -35.25
C LYS A 268 13.43 -2.31 -35.22
N ARG A 269 14.25 -3.07 -34.47
CA ARG A 269 15.71 -2.89 -34.37
C ARG A 269 16.51 -3.80 -35.28
N THR A 270 15.85 -4.77 -35.92
CA THR A 270 16.46 -5.76 -36.82
C THR A 270 16.19 -5.33 -38.26
#